data_AF-A0A291GW02-F1
#
_entry.id   AF-A0A291GW02-F1
#
_cell.length_a   1.000
_cell.length_b   1.000
_cell.length_c   1.000
_cell.angle_alpha   90.00
_cell.angle_beta   90.00
_cell.angle_gamma   90.00
#
_symmetry.space_group_name_H-M   'P 1'
#
loop_
_entity.id
_entity.type
_entity.pdbx_description
1 polymer ?
#
loop_
_entity_poly.entity_id
_entity_poly.type
_entity_poly.pdbx_seq_one_letter_code
_entity_poly.pdbx_strand_id
1 'polypeptide(L)'
;MDIQNHYYGHSAALALHAGLRSVRHINGLLQHGWTVRSPTLVHFSDFADLPRTARRLVWSHAARGWDPEADPFATTPVGAPFLYLSALTADRAVEPLGATVAFPVHDTRLVKLQHDDAVLARELAERDGPSIVCLHPEDLERPEKRQVWVEHGHRVVSAGERRDPQFLGRILRLVRGARRVVSNQLSTAVVYAAAEGTPTAIYDGDIAIGALGTEVSQRTRELWPEFHEEAEDEVRRAVALDELGHRFLQEPQALQALLGWDRRSPGPFLSYWAGAPVRKAGAVLGVVKRPEGAQDAGAGASPLVFLRHPLSHLPGALPAVPRGQALLPEPLTPSQ
;
A
#
# COMPACT_ATOMS: atom_id res chain seq x y z
N MET A 1 18.09 7.27 2.09
CA MET A 1 17.08 6.93 1.09
C MET A 1 16.46 5.65 1.54
N ASP A 2 15.15 5.57 1.49
CA ASP A 2 14.42 4.73 2.42
C ASP A 2 14.10 3.33 1.86
N ILE A 3 14.17 2.34 2.74
CA ILE A 3 13.72 0.97 2.48
C ILE A 3 12.24 0.90 2.12
N GLN A 4 11.47 1.90 2.54
CA GLN A 4 10.06 2.03 2.22
C GLN A 4 9.78 2.17 0.72
N ASN A 5 10.73 2.72 -0.06
CA ASN A 5 10.58 2.83 -1.52
C ASN A 5 10.50 1.46 -2.22
N HIS A 6 10.94 0.40 -1.56
CA HIS A 6 10.94 -0.96 -2.06
C HIS A 6 9.79 -1.79 -1.49
N TYR A 7 8.90 -1.18 -0.71
CA TYR A 7 7.73 -1.87 -0.17
C TYR A 7 6.73 -2.23 -1.26
N TYR A 8 6.06 -3.34 -1.03
CA TYR A 8 4.94 -3.84 -1.83
C TYR A 8 5.27 -4.02 -3.32
N GLY A 9 6.55 -4.11 -3.70
CA GLY A 9 6.96 -4.23 -5.10
C GLY A 9 6.83 -2.94 -5.92
N HIS A 10 6.66 -1.79 -5.28
CA HIS A 10 6.48 -0.50 -5.97
C HIS A 10 7.64 -0.16 -6.91
N SER A 11 8.87 -0.23 -6.40
CA SER A 11 10.06 0.00 -7.22
C SER A 11 10.23 -1.03 -8.36
N ALA A 12 9.67 -2.24 -8.21
CA ALA A 12 9.72 -3.26 -9.26
C ALA A 12 8.74 -2.94 -10.39
N ALA A 13 7.51 -2.53 -10.08
CA ALA A 13 6.54 -2.04 -11.05
C ALA A 13 7.07 -0.83 -11.84
N LEU A 14 7.64 0.15 -11.14
CA LEU A 14 8.24 1.33 -11.79
C LEU A 14 9.45 0.96 -12.66
N ALA A 15 10.31 0.04 -12.21
CA ALA A 15 11.46 -0.42 -12.98
C ALA A 15 11.03 -1.15 -14.26
N LEU A 16 9.98 -1.97 -14.20
CA LEU A 16 9.40 -2.62 -15.38
C LEU A 16 8.92 -1.62 -16.40
N HIS A 17 8.13 -0.63 -15.97
CA HIS A 17 7.61 0.40 -16.85
C HIS A 17 8.72 1.23 -17.49
N ALA A 18 9.74 1.55 -16.69
CA ALA A 18 10.93 2.24 -17.15
C ALA A 18 11.83 1.40 -18.09
N GLY A 19 11.49 0.14 -18.39
CA GLY A 19 12.29 -0.75 -19.25
C GLY A 19 13.60 -1.23 -18.59
N LEU A 20 13.70 -1.16 -17.26
CA LEU A 20 14.89 -1.56 -16.53
C LEU A 20 14.89 -3.06 -16.22
N ARG A 21 16.09 -3.66 -16.26
CA ARG A 21 16.28 -5.09 -15.97
C ARG A 21 16.37 -5.41 -14.48
N SER A 22 16.56 -4.40 -13.63
CA SER A 22 16.72 -4.52 -12.19
C SER A 22 16.17 -3.28 -11.49
N VAL A 23 15.76 -3.44 -10.23
CA VAL A 23 15.37 -2.32 -9.37
C VAL A 23 16.58 -1.42 -9.11
N ARG A 24 16.33 -0.10 -8.99
CA ARG A 24 17.31 0.90 -8.57
C ARG A 24 16.74 1.70 -7.40
N HIS A 25 17.61 2.30 -6.59
CA HIS A 25 17.15 3.21 -5.53
C HIS A 25 16.50 4.45 -6.14
N ILE A 26 15.32 4.82 -5.65
CA ILE A 26 14.56 5.99 -6.10
C ILE A 26 15.10 7.23 -5.40
N ASN A 27 15.51 8.26 -6.13
CA ASN A 27 16.00 9.53 -5.58
C ASN A 27 14.90 10.37 -4.89
N GLY A 28 14.40 9.91 -3.76
CA GLY A 28 13.28 10.51 -3.06
C GLY A 28 12.62 9.57 -2.06
N LEU A 29 11.39 9.92 -1.69
CA LEU A 29 10.43 9.09 -0.95
C LEU A 29 9.21 8.87 -1.83
N LEU A 30 8.72 7.64 -1.89
CA LEU A 30 7.55 7.27 -2.68
C LEU A 30 6.39 6.89 -1.75
N GLN A 31 5.21 7.46 -2.03
CA GLN A 31 3.97 7.09 -1.36
C GLN A 31 3.71 5.59 -1.57
N HIS A 32 3.37 4.88 -0.50
CA HIS A 32 3.27 3.42 -0.52
C HIS A 32 1.88 2.86 -0.18
N GLY A 33 0.88 3.72 -0.03
CA GLY A 33 -0.52 3.37 0.18
C GLY A 33 -1.44 4.55 -0.17
N TRP A 34 -2.74 4.30 -0.30
CA TRP A 34 -3.77 5.34 -0.37
C TRP A 34 -4.07 5.86 1.05
N THR A 35 -4.31 7.17 1.20
CA THR A 35 -4.51 7.83 2.50
C THR A 35 -5.63 8.85 2.48
N VAL A 36 -6.35 8.93 3.60
CA VAL A 36 -7.45 9.89 3.84
C VAL A 36 -6.95 11.33 4.09
N ARG A 37 -5.65 11.48 4.36
CA ARG A 37 -4.96 12.74 4.68
C ARG A 37 -3.70 12.89 3.82
N SER A 38 -2.99 14.00 4.00
CA SER A 38 -1.74 14.28 3.30
C SER A 38 -0.76 13.08 3.37
N PRO A 39 -0.27 12.59 2.22
CA PRO A 39 0.71 11.51 2.19
C PRO A 39 2.05 11.95 2.80
N THR A 40 2.36 13.25 2.87
CA THR A 40 3.62 13.71 3.48
C THR A 40 3.57 13.59 5.00
N LEU A 41 2.41 13.83 5.60
CA LEU A 41 2.18 13.67 7.05
C LEU A 41 1.93 12.22 7.46
N VAL A 42 1.44 11.38 6.55
CA VAL A 42 1.16 9.96 6.83
C VAL A 42 2.36 9.06 6.52
N HIS A 43 2.98 9.19 5.34
CA HIS A 43 4.05 8.27 4.92
C HIS A 43 5.45 8.85 5.05
N PHE A 44 5.61 10.17 5.06
CA PHE A 44 6.92 10.83 5.06
C PHE A 44 7.23 11.59 6.36
N SER A 45 6.40 11.45 7.40
CA SER A 45 6.50 12.21 8.65
C SER A 45 7.82 12.02 9.39
N ASP A 46 8.41 10.82 9.29
CA ASP A 46 9.73 10.53 9.87
C ASP A 46 10.90 11.15 9.06
N PHE A 47 10.60 11.87 7.97
CA PHE A 47 11.57 12.42 7.02
C PHE A 47 11.30 13.90 6.68
N ALA A 48 11.34 14.76 7.70
CA ALA A 48 11.21 16.21 7.52
C ALA A 48 12.32 16.80 6.62
N ASP A 49 13.57 16.39 6.82
CA ASP A 49 14.71 16.85 6.02
C ASP A 49 15.12 15.82 4.96
N LEU A 50 15.03 16.23 3.69
CA LEU A 50 15.53 15.46 2.55
C LEU A 50 16.76 16.15 1.94
N PRO A 51 17.70 15.39 1.35
CA PRO A 51 18.73 15.98 0.51
C PRO A 51 18.11 16.88 -0.56
N ARG A 52 18.76 18.00 -0.91
CA ARG A 52 18.23 19.00 -1.87
C ARG A 52 17.78 18.42 -3.22
N THR A 53 18.35 17.30 -3.63
CA THR A 53 18.03 16.62 -4.90
C THR A 53 16.95 15.55 -4.79
N ALA A 54 16.53 15.20 -3.58
CA ALA A 54 15.55 14.15 -3.32
C ALA A 54 14.13 14.72 -3.34
N ARG A 55 13.19 13.96 -3.90
CA ARG A 55 11.78 14.38 -4.09
C ARG A 55 10.84 13.64 -3.15
N ARG A 56 9.71 14.27 -2.80
CA ARG A 56 8.55 13.57 -2.23
C ARG A 56 7.60 13.24 -3.37
N LEU A 57 7.53 11.96 -3.71
CA LEU A 57 6.77 11.43 -4.83
C LEU A 57 5.43 10.90 -4.31
N VAL A 58 4.36 11.60 -4.64
CA VAL A 58 2.98 11.26 -4.24
C VAL A 58 2.25 10.68 -5.43
N TRP A 59 1.18 9.93 -5.21
CA TRP A 59 0.42 9.33 -6.32
C TRP A 59 -0.34 10.40 -7.08
N SER A 60 -1.07 11.27 -6.38
CA SER A 60 -1.98 12.21 -7.02
C SER A 60 -2.06 13.54 -6.30
N HIS A 61 -1.96 14.64 -7.06
CA HIS A 61 -2.40 15.97 -6.63
C HIS A 61 -3.90 16.21 -6.86
N ALA A 62 -4.65 15.19 -7.32
CA ALA A 62 -6.11 15.22 -7.48
C ALA A 62 -6.86 14.58 -6.30
N ALA A 63 -6.14 13.88 -5.41
CA ALA A 63 -6.76 13.13 -4.32
C ALA A 63 -7.49 14.07 -3.35
N ARG A 64 -8.74 13.73 -3.00
CA ARG A 64 -9.65 14.60 -2.23
C ARG A 64 -9.19 14.85 -0.79
N GLY A 65 -8.37 13.96 -0.24
CA GLY A 65 -7.98 13.96 1.16
C GLY A 65 -7.03 15.08 1.60
N TRP A 66 -6.43 15.81 0.65
CA TRP A 66 -5.38 16.79 0.93
C TRP A 66 -5.22 17.82 -0.19
N ASP A 67 -4.51 18.91 0.12
CA ASP A 67 -4.15 19.96 -0.84
C ASP A 67 -2.62 20.09 -0.92
N PRO A 68 -2.00 19.88 -2.10
CA PRO A 68 -0.56 20.01 -2.28
C PRO A 68 -0.02 21.44 -2.08
N GLU A 69 -0.84 22.49 -2.24
CA GLU A 69 -0.43 23.87 -2.02
C GLU A 69 -0.40 24.23 -0.52
N ALA A 70 -1.27 23.60 0.26
CA ALA A 70 -1.31 23.73 1.72
C ALA A 70 -0.36 22.77 2.45
N ASP A 71 0.28 21.85 1.73
CA ASP A 71 1.18 20.87 2.34
C ASP A 71 2.47 21.54 2.84
N PRO A 72 2.99 21.16 4.04
CA PRO A 72 4.24 21.72 4.54
C PRO A 72 5.46 21.40 3.67
N PHE A 73 5.35 20.45 2.73
CA PHE A 73 6.45 20.06 1.86
C PHE A 73 6.07 20.10 0.38
N ALA A 74 7.00 20.58 -0.44
CA ALA A 74 6.89 20.44 -1.89
C ALA A 74 6.84 18.96 -2.31
N THR A 75 5.83 18.61 -3.11
CA THR A 75 5.56 17.26 -3.61
C THR A 75 5.59 17.21 -5.14
N THR A 76 5.75 16.02 -5.70
CA THR A 76 5.66 15.77 -7.14
C THR A 76 4.76 14.56 -7.38
N PRO A 77 3.69 14.68 -8.18
CA PRO A 77 2.82 13.55 -8.46
C PRO A 77 3.47 12.64 -9.50
N VAL A 78 3.33 11.33 -9.31
CA VAL A 78 3.92 10.31 -10.20
C VAL A 78 2.93 9.21 -10.60
N GLY A 79 1.71 9.21 -10.06
CA GLY A 79 0.78 8.09 -10.20
C GLY A 79 1.19 6.87 -9.36
N ALA A 80 0.21 6.05 -8.99
CA ALA A 80 0.45 4.86 -8.18
C ALA A 80 1.24 3.80 -8.97
N PRO A 81 2.28 3.16 -8.40
CA PRO A 81 2.99 2.02 -9.01
C PRO A 81 2.07 0.88 -9.49
N PHE A 82 0.92 0.71 -8.83
CA PHE A 82 -0.14 -0.22 -9.24
C PHE A 82 -0.65 0.06 -10.67
N LEU A 83 -0.90 1.31 -11.03
CA LEU A 83 -1.41 1.69 -12.34
C LEU A 83 -0.40 1.43 -13.46
N TYR A 84 0.89 1.63 -13.19
CA TYR A 84 1.96 1.24 -14.11
C TYR A 84 1.97 -0.27 -14.37
N LEU A 85 1.85 -1.08 -13.31
CA LEU A 85 1.76 -2.54 -13.46
C LEU A 85 0.48 -2.98 -14.17
N SER A 86 -0.64 -2.32 -13.89
CA SER A 86 -1.92 -2.55 -14.57
C SER A 86 -1.80 -2.30 -16.08
N ALA A 87 -1.26 -1.16 -16.48
CA ALA A 87 -1.04 -0.81 -17.88
C ALA A 87 -0.09 -1.81 -18.59
N LEU A 88 1.00 -2.21 -17.93
CA LEU A 88 1.95 -3.20 -18.45
C LEU A 88 1.36 -4.60 -18.66
N THR A 89 0.22 -4.88 -18.04
CA THR A 89 -0.43 -6.19 -18.07
C THR A 89 -1.85 -6.11 -18.61
N ALA A 90 -2.21 -5.02 -19.30
CA ALA A 90 -3.57 -4.82 -19.82
C ALA A 90 -3.99 -5.87 -20.87
N ASP A 91 -3.02 -6.43 -21.58
CA ASP A 91 -3.21 -7.49 -22.58
C ASP A 91 -3.28 -8.90 -21.98
N ARG A 92 -3.15 -9.03 -20.65
CA ARG A 92 -3.10 -10.32 -19.96
C ARG A 92 -4.45 -10.68 -19.35
N ALA A 93 -5.05 -11.74 -19.87
CA ALA A 93 -6.19 -12.36 -19.22
C ALA A 93 -5.79 -12.91 -17.84
N VAL A 94 -6.65 -12.66 -16.86
CA VAL A 94 -6.61 -13.30 -15.54
C VAL A 94 -7.81 -14.21 -15.46
N GLU A 95 -7.58 -15.48 -15.19
CA GLU A 95 -8.67 -16.44 -14.99
C GLU A 95 -9.58 -15.98 -13.84
N PRO A 96 -10.92 -15.94 -14.03
CA PRO A 96 -11.84 -15.62 -12.96
C PRO A 96 -11.69 -16.59 -11.79
N LEU A 97 -11.61 -16.05 -10.58
CA LEU A 97 -11.57 -16.82 -9.33
C LEU A 97 -12.94 -17.41 -8.99
N GLY A 98 -14.02 -16.86 -9.57
CA GLY A 98 -15.40 -17.28 -9.29
C GLY A 98 -15.89 -16.94 -7.88
N ALA A 99 -15.11 -16.20 -7.09
CA ALA A 99 -15.38 -15.89 -5.69
C ALA A 99 -15.21 -14.39 -5.41
N THR A 100 -15.83 -13.93 -4.33
CA THR A 100 -15.52 -12.62 -3.74
C THR A 100 -14.12 -12.66 -3.12
N VAL A 101 -13.37 -11.56 -3.27
CA VAL A 101 -12.07 -11.37 -2.60
C VAL A 101 -12.23 -10.32 -1.50
N ALA A 102 -11.89 -10.68 -0.27
CA ALA A 102 -11.92 -9.78 0.87
C ALA A 102 -10.52 -9.33 1.28
N PHE A 103 -10.37 -8.04 1.56
CA PHE A 103 -9.17 -7.42 2.14
C PHE A 103 -9.53 -6.79 3.48
N PRO A 104 -9.58 -7.55 4.58
CA PRO A 104 -9.84 -6.98 5.90
C PRO A 104 -8.73 -6.01 6.31
N VAL A 105 -9.09 -4.96 7.03
CA VAL A 105 -8.12 -4.02 7.61
C VAL A 105 -7.29 -4.75 8.68
N HIS A 106 -5.97 -4.61 8.60
CA HIS A 106 -5.07 -5.19 9.59
C HIS A 106 -4.91 -4.26 10.80
N ASP A 107 -4.63 -4.84 11.96
CA ASP A 107 -4.30 -4.08 13.18
C ASP A 107 -3.02 -3.27 12.94
N THR A 108 -3.03 -1.98 13.23
CA THR A 108 -1.80 -1.20 13.36
C THR A 108 -1.51 -0.96 14.85
N ARG A 109 -0.23 -0.78 15.23
CA ARG A 109 0.16 -0.59 16.65
C ARG A 109 -0.58 0.54 17.38
N LEU A 110 -1.11 1.54 16.66
CA LEU A 110 -1.84 2.68 17.22
C LEU A 110 -3.36 2.46 17.29
N VAL A 111 -3.90 1.59 16.44
CA VAL A 111 -5.32 1.28 16.41
C VAL A 111 -5.44 -0.24 16.47
N LYS A 112 -5.53 -0.77 17.70
CA LYS A 112 -6.12 -2.09 17.91
C LYS A 112 -7.58 -1.93 17.53
N LEU A 113 -7.89 -2.28 16.31
CA LEU A 113 -9.27 -2.31 15.90
C LEU A 113 -9.85 -3.54 16.61
N GLN A 114 -10.78 -3.33 17.53
CA GLN A 114 -11.67 -4.41 17.94
C GLN A 114 -12.66 -4.66 16.80
N HIS A 115 -12.14 -4.98 15.61
CA HIS A 115 -12.94 -5.64 14.59
C HIS A 115 -13.06 -7.08 15.06
N ASP A 116 -14.28 -7.51 15.28
CA ASP A 116 -14.54 -8.93 15.39
C ASP A 116 -14.40 -9.49 13.98
N ASP A 117 -13.20 -9.98 13.63
CA ASP A 117 -12.93 -10.66 12.37
C ASP A 117 -13.99 -11.76 12.11
N ALA A 118 -14.60 -12.33 13.16
CA ALA A 118 -15.67 -13.31 13.03
C ALA A 118 -17.00 -12.69 12.58
N VAL A 119 -17.29 -11.44 12.93
CA VAL A 119 -18.47 -10.73 12.40
C VAL A 119 -18.31 -10.50 10.90
N LEU A 120 -17.15 -10.00 10.46
CA LEU A 120 -16.90 -9.80 9.04
C LEU A 120 -16.85 -11.13 8.28
N ALA A 121 -16.24 -12.18 8.85
CA ALA A 121 -16.23 -13.51 8.25
C ALA A 121 -17.64 -14.08 8.10
N ARG A 122 -18.48 -13.99 9.15
CA ARG A 122 -19.88 -14.42 9.07
C ARG A 122 -20.65 -13.65 8.00
N GLU A 123 -20.56 -12.32 8.00
CA GLU A 123 -21.26 -11.48 7.04
C GLU A 123 -20.83 -11.77 5.60
N LEU A 124 -19.53 -11.97 5.36
CA LEU A 124 -18.99 -12.36 4.07
C LEU A 124 -19.54 -13.73 3.62
N ALA A 125 -19.59 -14.70 4.52
CA ALA A 125 -20.14 -16.02 4.24
C ALA A 125 -21.65 -15.95 3.90
N GLU A 126 -22.42 -15.13 4.63
CA GLU A 126 -23.86 -14.96 4.43
C GLU A 126 -24.18 -14.24 3.11
N ARG A 127 -23.43 -13.18 2.77
CA ARG A 127 -23.72 -12.34 1.59
C ARG A 127 -23.11 -12.87 0.29
N ASP A 128 -21.90 -13.41 0.36
CA ASP A 128 -21.12 -13.78 -0.82
C ASP A 128 -20.81 -15.29 -0.92
N GLY A 129 -20.96 -16.04 0.17
CA GLY A 129 -20.55 -17.44 0.27
C GLY A 129 -19.04 -17.61 0.50
N PRO A 130 -18.50 -18.84 0.28
CA PRO A 130 -17.07 -19.09 0.33
C PRO A 130 -16.28 -18.09 -0.51
N SER A 131 -15.32 -17.43 0.13
CA SER A 131 -14.61 -16.26 -0.41
C SER A 131 -13.12 -16.42 -0.21
N ILE A 132 -12.32 -15.63 -0.94
CA ILE A 132 -10.86 -15.60 -0.79
C ILE A 132 -10.51 -14.40 0.09
N VAL A 133 -9.88 -14.64 1.23
CA VAL A 133 -9.50 -13.60 2.19
C VAL A 133 -8.00 -13.38 2.11
N CYS A 134 -7.59 -12.21 1.62
CA CYS A 134 -6.18 -11.84 1.52
C CYS A 134 -5.74 -11.10 2.80
N LEU A 135 -5.06 -11.82 3.69
CA LEU A 135 -4.58 -11.26 4.95
C LEU A 135 -3.19 -10.62 4.80
N HIS A 136 -2.97 -9.59 5.61
CA HIS A 136 -1.65 -8.99 5.78
C HIS A 136 -0.69 -10.03 6.41
N PRO A 137 0.60 -10.06 6.02
CA PRO A 137 1.57 -11.02 6.57
C PRO A 137 1.62 -11.05 8.10
N GLU A 138 1.56 -9.88 8.75
CA GLU A 138 1.57 -9.80 10.23
C GLU A 138 0.34 -10.48 10.87
N ASP A 139 -0.82 -10.49 10.21
CA ASP A 139 -2.00 -11.21 10.67
C ASP A 139 -1.93 -12.70 10.33
N LEU A 140 -1.21 -13.08 9.26
CA LEU A 140 -0.95 -14.49 8.94
C LEU A 140 -0.04 -15.17 9.95
N GLU A 141 0.86 -14.44 10.60
CA GLU A 141 1.68 -14.98 11.68
C GLU A 141 0.86 -15.35 12.93
N ARG A 142 -0.42 -14.96 12.99
CA ARG A 142 -1.35 -15.18 14.10
C ARG A 142 -2.37 -16.28 13.76
N PRO A 143 -2.16 -17.54 14.21
CA PRO A 143 -3.05 -18.66 13.86
C PRO A 143 -4.52 -18.39 14.21
N GLU A 144 -4.78 -17.70 15.32
CA GLU A 144 -6.13 -17.37 15.77
C GLU A 144 -6.87 -16.48 14.76
N LYS A 145 -6.18 -15.54 14.10
CA LYS A 145 -6.78 -14.70 13.07
C LYS A 145 -7.10 -15.50 11.81
N ARG A 146 -6.20 -16.39 11.41
CA ARG A 146 -6.42 -17.26 10.24
C ARG A 146 -7.60 -18.19 10.44
N GLN A 147 -7.72 -18.76 11.64
CA GLN A 147 -8.70 -19.78 11.97
C GLN A 147 -10.14 -19.27 11.82
N VAL A 148 -10.40 -18.03 12.25
CA VAL A 148 -11.72 -17.38 12.11
C VAL A 148 -12.25 -17.47 10.67
N TRP A 149 -11.43 -17.13 9.69
CA TRP A 149 -11.85 -17.15 8.27
C TRP A 149 -12.10 -18.57 7.77
N VAL A 150 -11.27 -19.53 8.17
CA VAL A 150 -11.39 -20.94 7.76
C VAL A 150 -12.64 -21.57 8.35
N GLU A 151 -12.99 -21.26 9.61
CA GLU A 151 -14.20 -21.76 10.28
C GLU A 151 -15.49 -21.29 9.60
N HIS A 152 -15.45 -20.11 8.97
CA HIS A 152 -16.55 -19.59 8.15
C HIS A 152 -16.50 -20.05 6.68
N GLY A 153 -15.61 -20.99 6.33
CA GLY A 153 -15.55 -21.60 4.99
C GLY A 153 -14.79 -20.77 3.95
N HIS A 154 -14.03 -19.76 4.37
CA HIS A 154 -13.22 -18.95 3.46
C HIS A 154 -11.83 -19.55 3.23
N ARG A 155 -11.25 -19.23 2.06
CA ARG A 155 -9.86 -19.56 1.72
C ARG A 155 -8.96 -18.38 2.08
N VAL A 156 -8.01 -18.59 2.98
CA VAL A 156 -7.02 -17.57 3.37
C VAL A 156 -5.82 -17.57 2.43
N VAL A 157 -5.40 -16.38 1.98
CA VAL A 157 -4.22 -16.16 1.12
C VAL A 157 -3.45 -14.91 1.56
N SER A 158 -2.29 -14.67 0.92
CA SER A 158 -1.50 -13.44 1.07
C SER A 158 -1.01 -12.88 -0.26
N ALA A 159 -0.83 -11.56 -0.31
CA ALA A 159 -0.02 -10.92 -1.34
C ALA A 159 1.50 -11.04 -1.09
N GLY A 160 1.90 -11.57 0.08
CA GLY A 160 3.29 -11.77 0.46
C GLY A 160 3.86 -10.67 1.33
N GLU A 161 5.13 -10.84 1.69
CA GLU A 161 5.82 -9.94 2.61
C GLU A 161 5.94 -8.51 2.09
N ARG A 162 6.11 -7.55 3.02
CA ARG A 162 6.24 -6.13 2.67
C ARG A 162 7.36 -5.84 1.67
N ARG A 163 8.43 -6.66 1.62
CA ARG A 163 9.55 -6.50 0.68
C ARG A 163 9.46 -7.40 -0.56
N ASP A 164 8.35 -8.11 -0.75
CA ASP A 164 8.16 -8.99 -1.89
C ASP A 164 7.96 -8.16 -3.18
N PRO A 165 8.84 -8.32 -4.20
CA PRO A 165 8.71 -7.59 -5.46
C PRO A 165 7.46 -7.96 -6.27
N GLN A 166 6.79 -9.07 -5.94
CA GLN A 166 5.59 -9.57 -6.60
C GLN A 166 4.30 -9.19 -5.88
N PHE A 167 4.37 -8.47 -4.75
CA PHE A 167 3.20 -8.12 -3.94
C PHE A 167 2.09 -7.43 -4.76
N LEU A 168 2.40 -6.34 -5.46
CA LEU A 168 1.42 -5.67 -6.33
C LEU A 168 0.88 -6.59 -7.44
N GLY A 169 1.70 -7.50 -7.97
CA GLY A 169 1.26 -8.46 -8.99
C GLY A 169 0.20 -9.44 -8.48
N ARG A 170 0.34 -9.90 -7.23
CA ARG A 170 -0.68 -10.74 -6.57
C ARG A 170 -1.95 -9.96 -6.27
N ILE A 171 -1.82 -8.71 -5.80
CA ILE A 171 -2.99 -7.84 -5.59
C ILE A 171 -3.72 -7.63 -6.91
N LEU A 172 -3.01 -7.30 -7.99
CA LEU A 172 -3.60 -7.09 -9.31
C LEU A 172 -4.30 -8.36 -9.85
N ARG A 173 -3.70 -9.55 -9.66
CA ARG A 173 -4.35 -10.83 -9.97
C ARG A 173 -5.62 -11.03 -9.17
N LEU A 174 -5.56 -10.81 -7.86
CA LEU A 174 -6.70 -10.97 -6.95
C LEU A 174 -7.85 -10.05 -7.36
N VAL A 175 -7.61 -8.76 -7.57
CA VAL A 175 -8.67 -7.80 -7.92
C VAL A 175 -9.25 -8.08 -9.31
N ARG A 176 -8.43 -8.41 -10.32
CA ARG A 176 -8.93 -8.72 -11.67
C ARG A 176 -9.68 -10.05 -11.76
N GLY A 177 -9.29 -11.03 -10.95
CA GLY A 177 -9.95 -12.34 -10.91
C GLY A 177 -11.19 -12.38 -10.02
N ALA A 178 -11.40 -11.37 -9.16
CA ALA A 178 -12.50 -11.37 -8.21
C ALA A 178 -13.86 -11.16 -8.90
N ARG A 179 -14.90 -11.82 -8.38
CA ARG A 179 -16.30 -11.46 -8.72
C ARG A 179 -16.64 -10.04 -8.22
N ARG A 180 -16.14 -9.71 -7.04
CA ARG A 180 -16.15 -8.38 -6.42
C ARG A 180 -15.11 -8.34 -5.31
N VAL A 181 -14.71 -7.13 -4.92
CA VAL A 181 -13.77 -6.89 -3.83
C VAL A 181 -14.48 -6.26 -2.64
N VAL A 182 -14.26 -6.82 -1.45
CA VAL A 182 -14.89 -6.38 -0.20
C VAL A 182 -13.86 -6.03 0.86
N SER A 183 -14.17 -5.07 1.72
CA SER A 183 -13.39 -4.75 2.92
C SER A 183 -14.32 -4.18 4.01
N ASN A 184 -13.88 -4.14 5.26
CA ASN A 184 -14.56 -3.44 6.35
C ASN A 184 -14.24 -1.94 6.44
N GLN A 185 -13.36 -1.44 5.58
CA GLN A 185 -13.06 -0.02 5.46
C GLN A 185 -12.57 0.29 4.05
N LEU A 186 -12.76 1.53 3.58
CA LEU A 186 -12.09 2.00 2.38
C LEU A 186 -10.57 1.90 2.58
N SER A 187 -9.95 1.06 1.76
CA SER A 187 -8.53 0.72 1.86
C SER A 187 -7.86 0.81 0.49
N THR A 188 -6.54 0.78 0.47
CA THR A 188 -5.76 0.82 -0.78
C THR A 188 -6.18 -0.27 -1.77
N ALA A 189 -6.49 -1.48 -1.29
CA ALA A 189 -6.89 -2.59 -2.14
C ALA A 189 -8.28 -2.37 -2.77
N VAL A 190 -9.21 -1.72 -2.07
CA VAL A 190 -10.52 -1.35 -2.61
C VAL A 190 -10.37 -0.29 -3.70
N VAL A 191 -9.53 0.73 -3.47
CA VAL A 191 -9.24 1.77 -4.48
C VAL A 191 -8.58 1.15 -5.72
N TYR A 192 -7.64 0.20 -5.54
CA TYR A 192 -7.06 -0.56 -6.66
C TYR A 192 -8.11 -1.35 -7.43
N ALA A 193 -9.01 -2.05 -6.75
CA ALA A 193 -10.08 -2.83 -7.39
C ALA A 193 -11.01 -1.94 -8.21
N ALA A 194 -11.44 -0.81 -7.65
CA ALA A 194 -12.29 0.15 -8.35
C ALA A 194 -11.59 0.74 -9.59
N ALA A 195 -10.28 1.02 -9.52
CA ALA A 195 -9.53 1.50 -10.69
C ALA A 195 -9.46 0.48 -11.84
N GLU A 196 -9.42 -0.82 -11.53
CA GLU A 196 -9.52 -1.90 -12.51
C GLU A 196 -10.95 -2.13 -13.03
N GLY A 197 -11.95 -1.47 -12.44
CA GLY A 197 -13.37 -1.69 -12.75
C GLY A 197 -13.95 -2.95 -12.13
N THR A 198 -13.27 -3.53 -11.14
CA THR A 198 -13.83 -4.64 -10.36
C THR A 198 -14.87 -4.08 -9.38
N PRO A 199 -16.10 -4.63 -9.31
CA PRO A 199 -17.11 -4.17 -8.37
C PRO A 199 -16.60 -4.20 -6.93
N THR A 200 -16.89 -3.16 -6.15
CA THR A 200 -16.42 -3.03 -4.76
C THR A 200 -17.55 -2.80 -3.78
N ALA A 201 -17.39 -3.29 -2.54
CA ALA A 201 -18.28 -2.93 -1.44
C ALA A 201 -17.51 -2.79 -0.12
N ILE A 202 -17.98 -1.88 0.75
CA ILE A 202 -17.53 -1.77 2.13
C ILE A 202 -18.58 -2.39 3.04
N TYR A 203 -18.18 -3.36 3.84
CA TYR A 203 -19.03 -4.02 4.83
C TYR A 203 -18.83 -3.32 6.16
N ASP A 204 -19.70 -2.35 6.39
CA ASP A 204 -19.71 -1.58 7.62
C ASP A 204 -20.36 -2.42 8.73
N GLY A 205 -19.55 -2.98 9.62
CA GLY A 205 -20.03 -3.24 10.97
C GLY A 205 -20.12 -1.89 11.68
N ASP A 206 -21.27 -1.58 12.29
CA ASP A 206 -21.40 -0.49 13.29
C ASP A 206 -20.48 -0.79 14.48
N ILE A 207 -19.18 -0.58 14.31
CA ILE A 207 -18.17 -0.90 15.31
C ILE A 207 -17.53 0.41 15.73
N ALA A 208 -17.85 0.81 16.96
CA ALA A 208 -17.29 1.97 17.62
C ALA A 208 -15.78 1.77 17.81
N ILE A 209 -14.99 2.40 16.95
CA ILE A 209 -13.55 2.58 17.16
C ILE A 209 -13.40 3.83 18.04
N GLY A 210 -12.45 3.86 18.98
CA GLY A 210 -12.22 5.05 19.84
C GLY A 210 -12.09 6.37 19.04
N ALA A 211 -12.14 7.52 19.72
CA ALA A 211 -12.37 8.85 19.11
C ALA A 211 -11.60 9.18 17.79
N LEU A 212 -10.36 8.70 17.63
CA LEU A 212 -9.57 8.89 16.40
C LEU A 212 -10.05 8.03 15.22
N GLY A 213 -10.52 6.80 15.48
CA GLY A 213 -11.05 5.92 14.44
C GLY A 213 -12.43 6.35 13.95
N THR A 214 -13.26 6.93 14.82
CA THR A 214 -14.52 7.57 14.42
C THR A 214 -14.29 8.78 13.51
N GLU A 215 -13.31 9.63 13.81
CA GLU A 215 -13.02 10.81 12.97
C GLU A 215 -12.50 10.42 11.58
N VAL A 216 -11.58 9.44 11.50
CA VAL A 216 -11.08 8.94 10.21
C VAL A 216 -12.18 8.26 9.42
N SER A 217 -13.02 7.43 10.06
CA SER A 217 -14.13 6.76 9.39
C SER A 217 -15.17 7.74 8.87
N GLN A 218 -15.58 8.72 9.70
CA GLN A 218 -16.51 9.77 9.30
C GLN A 218 -15.97 10.58 8.13
N ARG A 219 -14.72 11.08 8.22
CA ARG A 219 -14.09 11.84 7.14
C ARG A 219 -14.00 11.04 5.86
N THR A 220 -13.72 9.73 5.96
CA THR A 220 -13.67 8.84 4.80
C THR A 220 -15.02 8.78 4.10
N ARG A 221 -16.11 8.60 4.85
CA ARG A 221 -17.47 8.59 4.29
C ARG A 221 -17.86 9.93 3.66
N GLU A 222 -17.50 11.04 4.31
CA GLU A 222 -17.79 12.39 3.82
C GLU A 222 -17.06 12.72 2.51
N LEU A 223 -15.80 12.28 2.36
CA LEU A 223 -14.98 12.60 1.19
C LEU A 223 -15.15 11.60 0.03
N TRP A 224 -15.52 10.36 0.32
CA TRP A 224 -15.70 9.29 -0.66
C TRP A 224 -17.03 8.54 -0.47
N PRO A 225 -18.18 9.26 -0.47
CA PRO A 225 -19.48 8.64 -0.26
C PRO A 225 -19.78 7.54 -1.29
N GLU A 226 -19.20 7.63 -2.50
CA GLU A 226 -19.41 6.66 -3.59
C GLU A 226 -18.96 5.23 -3.25
N PHE A 227 -18.07 5.07 -2.26
CA PHE A 227 -17.64 3.75 -1.77
C PHE A 227 -18.50 3.20 -0.63
N HIS A 228 -19.31 4.03 0.00
CA HIS A 228 -20.15 3.68 1.15
C HIS A 228 -21.65 3.67 0.82
N GLU A 229 -22.04 4.36 -0.24
CA GLU A 229 -23.42 4.48 -0.71
C GLU A 229 -23.59 3.76 -2.06
N GLU A 230 -24.85 3.67 -2.51
CA GLU A 230 -25.16 3.17 -3.84
C GLU A 230 -24.58 4.13 -4.91
N ALA A 231 -23.64 3.62 -5.68
CA ALA A 231 -23.03 4.31 -6.81
C ALA A 231 -22.76 3.30 -7.93
N GLU A 232 -22.71 3.79 -9.17
CA GLU A 232 -22.29 3.00 -10.32
C GLU A 232 -20.79 2.69 -10.24
N ASP A 233 -20.38 1.54 -10.77
CA ASP A 233 -18.97 1.11 -10.73
C ASP A 233 -18.07 2.04 -11.55
N GLU A 234 -18.59 2.64 -12.63
CA GLU A 234 -17.90 3.67 -13.41
C GLU A 234 -17.58 4.92 -12.59
N VAL A 235 -18.47 5.32 -11.67
CA VAL A 235 -18.25 6.46 -10.77
C VAL A 235 -17.13 6.11 -9.80
N ARG A 236 -17.19 4.95 -9.14
CA ARG A 236 -16.12 4.49 -8.23
C ARG A 236 -14.78 4.39 -8.94
N ARG A 237 -14.78 3.92 -10.18
CA ARG A 237 -13.59 3.84 -11.03
C ARG A 237 -13.00 5.20 -11.35
N ALA A 238 -13.82 6.18 -11.74
CA ALA A 238 -13.36 7.53 -12.02
C ALA A 238 -12.68 8.15 -10.78
N VAL A 239 -13.33 8.03 -9.62
CA VAL A 239 -12.76 8.49 -8.34
C VAL A 239 -11.45 7.77 -8.03
N ALA A 240 -11.42 6.45 -8.16
CA ALA A 240 -10.20 5.67 -7.90
C ALA A 240 -9.04 6.07 -8.83
N LEU A 241 -9.30 6.34 -10.11
CA LEU A 241 -8.26 6.78 -11.05
C LEU A 241 -7.69 8.16 -10.68
N ASP A 242 -8.52 9.07 -10.19
CA ASP A 242 -8.06 10.38 -9.67
C ASP A 242 -7.24 10.22 -8.39
N GLU A 243 -7.70 9.41 -7.43
CA GLU A 243 -7.00 9.13 -6.17
C GLU A 243 -5.63 8.46 -6.41
N LEU A 244 -5.56 7.53 -7.36
CA LEU A 244 -4.32 6.84 -7.74
C LEU A 244 -3.45 7.65 -8.71
N GLY A 245 -3.94 8.79 -9.19
CA GLY A 245 -3.17 9.70 -10.03
C GLY A 245 -2.92 9.19 -11.44
N HIS A 246 -3.92 8.58 -12.06
CA HIS A 246 -3.85 8.10 -13.45
C HIS A 246 -3.39 9.19 -14.42
N ARG A 247 -3.89 10.43 -14.26
CA ARG A 247 -3.46 11.58 -15.07
C ARG A 247 -2.01 12.02 -14.87
N PHE A 248 -1.34 11.49 -13.85
CA PHE A 248 0.06 11.80 -13.50
C PHE A 248 1.03 10.68 -13.87
N LEU A 249 0.56 9.62 -14.53
CA LEU A 249 1.43 8.58 -15.07
C LEU A 249 2.45 9.18 -16.03
N GLN A 250 3.68 8.68 -15.94
CA GLN A 250 4.81 9.17 -16.70
C GLN A 250 5.21 8.19 -17.79
N GLU A 251 5.62 8.73 -18.93
CA GLU A 251 6.31 7.94 -19.95
C GLU A 251 7.61 7.35 -19.40
N PRO A 252 8.09 6.20 -19.91
CA PRO A 252 9.25 5.49 -19.35
C PRO A 252 10.49 6.36 -19.12
N GLN A 253 10.82 7.25 -20.05
CA GLN A 253 12.00 8.14 -19.96
C GLN A 253 11.80 9.25 -18.93
N ALA A 254 10.61 9.85 -18.89
CA ALA A 254 10.25 10.86 -17.89
C ALA A 254 10.24 10.25 -16.48
N LEU A 255 9.74 9.03 -16.34
CA LEU A 255 9.78 8.28 -15.09
C LEU A 255 11.22 8.03 -14.64
N GLN A 256 12.12 7.61 -15.54
CA GLN A 256 13.53 7.44 -15.20
C GLN A 256 14.16 8.73 -14.68
N ALA A 257 13.92 9.87 -15.33
CA ALA A 257 14.45 11.16 -14.88
C ALA A 257 13.86 11.57 -13.52
N LEU A 258 12.55 11.40 -13.33
CA LEU A 258 11.86 11.73 -12.08
C LEU A 258 12.38 10.91 -10.88
N LEU A 259 12.65 9.64 -11.10
CA LEU A 259 13.19 8.71 -10.09
C LEU A 259 14.71 8.83 -9.91
N GLY A 260 15.40 9.61 -10.75
CA GLY A 260 16.86 9.76 -10.74
C GLY A 260 17.61 8.53 -11.27
N TRP A 261 17.00 7.77 -12.18
CA TRP A 261 17.55 6.58 -12.83
C TRP A 261 18.21 6.85 -14.19
N ASP A 262 18.03 8.03 -14.75
CA ASP A 262 18.67 8.50 -15.99
C ASP A 262 20.19 8.68 -15.87
N ARG A 263 20.70 8.79 -14.64
CA ARG A 263 22.12 9.02 -14.34
C ARG A 263 22.65 8.03 -13.31
N ARG A 264 23.93 7.71 -13.40
CA ARG A 264 24.64 6.96 -12.35
C ARG A 264 25.00 7.94 -11.23
N SER A 265 24.25 7.89 -10.13
CA SER A 265 24.59 8.63 -8.91
C SER A 265 24.77 7.64 -7.75
N PRO A 266 25.90 7.67 -7.03
CA PRO A 266 26.07 6.86 -5.82
C PRO A 266 25.24 7.40 -4.65
N GLY A 267 24.71 8.63 -4.74
CA GLY A 267 24.01 9.30 -3.64
C GLY A 267 22.83 8.50 -3.05
N PRO A 268 21.89 8.01 -3.88
CA PRO A 268 20.82 7.09 -3.46
C PRO A 268 21.32 5.86 -2.70
N PHE A 269 22.34 5.19 -3.25
CA PHE A 269 22.95 3.99 -2.66
C PHE A 269 23.64 4.28 -1.33
N LEU A 270 24.47 5.33 -1.26
CA LEU A 270 25.16 5.73 -0.02
C LEU A 270 24.15 6.16 1.05
N SER A 271 23.10 6.90 0.67
CA SER A 271 22.04 7.33 1.59
C SER A 271 21.20 6.16 2.11
N TYR A 272 21.06 5.08 1.33
CA TYR A 272 20.42 3.83 1.74
C TYR A 272 21.31 3.09 2.75
N TRP A 273 22.58 2.84 2.42
CA TRP A 273 23.48 2.04 3.26
C TRP A 273 24.01 2.75 4.51
N ALA A 274 24.41 4.03 4.40
CA ALA A 274 24.97 4.78 5.53
C ALA A 274 23.90 5.59 6.29
N GLY A 275 22.91 6.13 5.58
CA GLY A 275 21.95 7.07 6.16
C GLY A 275 20.76 6.40 6.88
N ALA A 276 20.30 5.23 6.41
CA ALA A 276 19.11 4.60 6.98
C ALA A 276 19.32 4.11 8.43
N PRO A 277 20.46 3.48 8.78
CA PRO A 277 20.74 3.09 10.17
C PRO A 277 20.82 4.30 11.12
N VAL A 278 21.46 5.38 10.69
CA VAL A 278 21.64 6.61 11.49
C VAL A 278 20.30 7.31 11.75
N ARG A 279 19.43 7.44 10.74
CA ARG A 279 18.10 8.05 10.91
C ARG A 279 17.20 7.20 11.80
N LYS A 280 17.24 5.87 11.65
CA LYS A 280 16.46 4.97 12.50
C LYS A 280 16.92 5.05 13.95
N ALA A 281 18.22 5.14 14.20
CA ALA A 281 18.76 5.41 15.54
C ALA A 281 18.29 6.77 16.07
N GLY A 282 18.33 7.83 15.25
CA GLY A 282 17.84 9.16 15.63
C GLY A 282 16.34 9.21 15.98
N ALA A 283 15.50 8.48 15.24
CA ALA A 283 14.07 8.36 15.53
C ALA A 283 13.81 7.58 16.82
N VAL A 284 14.51 6.46 17.04
CA VAL A 284 14.42 5.65 18.28
C VAL A 284 14.92 6.43 19.50
N LEU A 285 15.92 7.31 19.32
CA LEU A 285 16.49 8.15 20.38
C LEU A 285 15.73 9.48 20.58
N GLY A 286 14.64 9.72 19.84
CA GLY A 286 13.81 10.93 19.99
C GLY A 286 14.47 12.23 19.52
N VAL A 287 15.54 12.15 18.72
CA VAL A 287 16.30 13.30 18.22
C VAL A 287 15.65 13.90 16.96
N VAL A 288 14.87 13.11 16.21
CA VAL A 288 14.15 13.56 15.01
C VAL A 288 12.83 14.20 15.42
N LYS A 289 12.68 15.51 15.16
CA LYS A 289 11.40 16.21 15.36
C LYS A 289 10.42 15.81 14.26
N ARG A 290 9.28 15.23 14.65
CA ARG A 290 8.15 14.95 13.76
C ARG A 290 7.36 16.25 13.51
N PRO A 291 6.90 16.50 12.28
CA PRO A 291 6.03 17.64 12.00
C PRO A 291 4.70 17.51 12.75
N GLU A 292 4.08 18.64 13.08
CA GLU A 292 2.76 18.67 13.70
C GLU A 292 1.73 18.00 12.77
N GLY A 293 0.88 17.12 13.33
CA GLY A 293 -0.10 16.34 12.56
C GLY A 293 0.42 15.03 11.94
N ALA A 294 1.68 14.66 12.18
CA ALA A 294 2.25 13.37 11.77
C ALA A 294 1.48 12.18 12.36
N GLN A 295 1.10 11.22 11.51
CA GLN A 295 0.61 9.91 11.94
C GLN A 295 1.77 8.89 11.92
N ASP A 296 1.81 7.97 12.88
CA ASP A 296 2.92 7.01 13.00
C ASP A 296 2.77 5.89 11.97
N ALA A 297 3.71 5.81 11.01
CA ALA A 297 3.74 4.81 9.95
C ALA A 297 4.22 3.42 10.43
N GLY A 298 3.93 3.06 11.69
CA GLY A 298 4.30 1.76 12.26
C GLY A 298 5.79 1.58 12.57
N ALA A 299 6.58 2.66 12.67
CA ALA A 299 8.02 2.60 12.93
C ALA A 299 8.41 2.40 14.41
N GLY A 300 7.44 2.12 15.30
CA GLY A 300 7.65 1.96 16.74
C GLY A 300 8.36 0.68 17.16
N ALA A 301 9.58 0.42 16.69
CA ALA A 301 10.45 -0.55 17.35
C ALA A 301 10.91 0.05 18.69
N SER A 302 10.65 -0.65 19.80
CA SER A 302 11.19 -0.27 21.11
C SER A 302 12.72 -0.09 21.02
N PRO A 303 13.33 0.88 21.72
CA PRO A 303 14.79 1.04 21.79
C PRO A 303 15.52 -0.27 22.15
N LEU A 304 14.86 -1.14 22.92
CA LEU A 304 15.36 -2.45 23.30
C LEU A 304 15.40 -3.46 22.15
N VAL A 305 14.51 -3.35 21.15
CA VAL A 305 14.49 -4.20 19.94
C VAL A 305 15.62 -3.82 18.99
N PHE A 306 15.90 -2.52 18.86
CA PHE A 306 17.03 -2.01 18.06
C PHE A 306 18.38 -2.51 18.60
N LEU A 307 18.55 -2.50 19.94
CA LEU A 307 19.76 -2.98 20.60
C LEU A 307 19.94 -4.49 20.54
N ARG A 308 18.85 -5.28 20.49
CA ARG A 308 18.91 -6.74 20.42
C ARG A 308 19.24 -7.27 19.02
N HIS A 309 18.86 -6.57 17.96
CA HIS A 309 19.09 -7.02 16.57
C HIS A 309 19.58 -5.90 15.64
N PRO A 310 20.77 -5.30 15.88
CA PRO A 310 21.25 -4.15 15.13
C PRO A 310 21.42 -4.42 13.62
N LEU A 311 21.75 -5.66 13.25
CA LEU A 311 21.93 -6.07 11.84
C LEU A 311 20.61 -6.32 11.10
N SER A 312 19.50 -6.57 11.81
CA SER A 312 18.15 -6.72 11.19
C SER A 312 17.64 -5.44 10.54
N HIS A 313 18.30 -4.31 10.82
CA HIS A 313 17.99 -2.99 10.30
C HIS A 313 18.94 -2.56 9.19
N LEU A 314 19.95 -3.37 8.87
CA LEU A 314 20.77 -3.13 7.70
C LEU A 314 19.94 -3.31 6.42
N PRO A 315 20.19 -2.47 5.41
CA PRO A 315 19.53 -2.62 4.14
C PRO A 315 19.86 -3.97 3.48
N GLY A 316 18.92 -4.52 2.72
CA GLY A 316 19.11 -5.78 1.98
C GLY A 316 19.55 -5.53 0.54
N ALA A 317 19.93 -6.59 -0.17
CA ALA A 317 20.07 -6.53 -1.62
C ALA A 317 18.73 -6.13 -2.27
N LEU A 318 18.79 -5.35 -3.36
CA LEU A 318 17.60 -4.99 -4.11
C LEU A 318 17.00 -6.23 -4.78
N PRO A 319 15.66 -6.39 -4.75
CA PRO A 319 15.03 -7.54 -5.37
C PRO A 319 15.18 -7.52 -6.88
N ALA A 320 15.17 -8.71 -7.48
CA ALA A 320 15.04 -8.86 -8.92
C ALA A 320 13.66 -8.39 -9.39
N VAL A 321 13.58 -7.93 -10.63
CA VAL A 321 12.34 -7.52 -11.26
C VAL A 321 11.62 -8.76 -11.81
N PRO A 322 10.34 -9.03 -11.44
CA PRO A 322 9.60 -10.17 -11.97
C PRO A 322 9.35 -10.02 -13.48
N ARG A 323 9.26 -11.14 -14.22
CA ARG A 323 9.06 -11.13 -15.69
C ARG A 323 8.13 -12.25 -16.14
N GLY A 324 7.55 -12.10 -17.34
CA GLY A 324 6.70 -13.13 -17.93
C GLY A 324 5.54 -13.47 -17.01
N GLN A 325 5.25 -14.75 -16.81
CA GLN A 325 4.18 -15.21 -15.92
C GLN A 325 4.32 -14.72 -14.47
N ALA A 326 5.53 -14.37 -14.02
CA ALA A 326 5.78 -13.88 -12.67
C ALA A 326 5.27 -12.45 -12.38
N LEU A 327 4.72 -11.74 -13.38
CA LEU A 327 4.12 -10.41 -13.21
C LEU A 327 2.76 -10.45 -12.50
N LEU A 328 1.97 -11.51 -12.73
CA LEU A 328 0.65 -11.73 -12.12
C LEU A 328 0.62 -13.12 -11.45
N PRO A 329 1.50 -13.37 -10.46
CA PRO A 329 1.62 -14.70 -9.86
C PRO A 329 0.41 -15.00 -8.97
N GLU A 330 0.20 -16.29 -8.69
CA GLU A 330 -0.81 -16.73 -7.72
C GLU A 330 -0.57 -16.12 -6.32
N PRO A 331 -1.64 -15.86 -5.56
CA PRO A 331 -1.51 -15.44 -4.17
C PRO A 331 -0.89 -16.56 -3.34
N LEU A 332 -0.13 -16.21 -2.30
CA LEU A 332 0.52 -17.20 -1.46
C LEU A 332 -0.52 -17.86 -0.57
N THR A 333 -0.45 -19.18 -0.46
CA THR A 333 -1.28 -19.93 0.51
C THR A 333 -0.43 -20.13 1.77
N PRO A 334 -0.94 -19.83 2.98
CA PRO A 334 -0.20 -20.08 4.21
C PRO A 334 0.18 -21.57 4.31
N SER A 335 1.38 -21.87 4.80
CA SER A 335 1.71 -23.24 5.19
C SER A 335 0.74 -23.71 6.28
N GLN A 336 0.24 -24.94 6.14
CA GLN A 336 -0.56 -25.60 7.18
C GLN A 336 0.26 -25.74 8.47
#